data_AF-A0A7W7LQ79-F1
#
_entry.id   AF-A0A7W7LQ79-F1
#
_cell.length_a   1.000
_cell.length_b   1.000
_cell.length_c   1.000
_cell.angle_alpha   90.00
_cell.angle_beta   90.00
_cell.angle_gamma   90.00
#
_symmetry.space_group_name_H-M   'P 1'
#
loop_
_entity.id
_entity.type
_entity.pdbx_description
1 polymer ?
#
loop_
_entity_poly.entity_id
_entity_poly.type
_entity_poly.pdbx_seq_one_letter_code
_entity_poly.pdbx_strand_id
1 'polypeptide(L)'
;MARPAAAAIDYYAAHDFYAADDHTADDSAVPGRADGDGGVPAVFEGLSVPVRTAASLLGVSPWTVAHLIERGELCSERGGQYRYVTLTSIFSYRRRAR
;
A
#
# COMPACT_ATOMS: atom_id res chain seq x y z
N MET A 1 -3.01 -42.83 22.12
CA MET A 1 -2.70 -42.50 20.71
C MET A 1 -2.75 -40.99 20.57
N ALA A 2 -1.57 -40.35 20.53
CA ALA A 2 -1.39 -38.91 20.67
C ALA A 2 -1.42 -38.21 19.30
N ARG A 3 -2.14 -37.09 19.21
CA ARG A 3 -2.17 -36.20 18.05
C ARG A 3 -0.94 -35.30 18.13
N PRO A 4 -0.12 -35.13 17.08
CA PRO A 4 0.83 -34.04 17.07
C PRO A 4 0.06 -32.73 16.81
N ALA A 5 0.00 -31.89 17.83
CA ALA A 5 -0.33 -30.49 17.70
C ALA A 5 0.78 -29.82 16.89
N ALA A 6 0.49 -29.45 15.65
CA ALA A 6 1.39 -28.61 14.86
C ALA A 6 1.35 -27.21 15.45
N ALA A 7 2.41 -26.88 16.18
CA ALA A 7 2.66 -25.58 16.78
C ALA A 7 2.54 -24.47 15.72
N ALA A 8 1.80 -23.43 16.08
CA ALA A 8 1.84 -22.16 15.37
C ALA A 8 3.29 -21.66 15.41
N ILE A 9 3.90 -21.54 14.24
CA ILE A 9 5.23 -20.95 14.12
C ILE A 9 5.03 -19.44 14.29
N ASP A 10 5.47 -18.92 15.43
CA ASP A 10 5.69 -17.50 15.65
C ASP A 10 6.66 -16.97 14.58
N TYR A 11 6.10 -16.40 13.51
CA TYR A 11 6.82 -15.82 12.37
C TYR A 11 6.89 -14.29 12.46
N TYR A 12 6.92 -13.76 13.69
CA TYR A 12 7.15 -12.34 13.96
C TYR A 12 8.48 -12.18 14.69
N ALA A 13 9.57 -12.52 13.98
CA ALA A 13 10.92 -12.13 14.38
C ALA A 13 11.58 -11.41 13.20
N ALA A 14 11.80 -10.12 13.39
CA ALA A 14 12.74 -9.26 12.68
C ALA A 14 12.60 -9.15 11.15
N HIS A 15 11.99 -8.06 10.68
CA HIS A 15 12.45 -7.41 9.45
C HIS A 15 12.41 -5.89 9.63
N ASP A 16 13.48 -5.39 10.25
CA ASP A 16 14.02 -4.07 9.93
C ASP A 16 14.41 -4.08 8.45
N PHE A 17 13.60 -3.43 7.60
CA PHE A 17 14.00 -3.06 6.24
C PHE A 17 13.46 -1.65 5.96
N TYR A 18 14.14 -0.67 6.55
CA TYR A 18 14.36 0.61 5.87
C TYR A 18 15.60 0.42 5.00
N ALA A 19 15.39 0.04 3.74
CA ALA A 19 16.40 0.28 2.72
C ALA A 19 16.11 1.67 2.15
N ALA A 20 16.88 2.65 2.62
CA ALA A 20 16.99 3.95 1.99
C ALA A 20 17.64 3.75 0.63
N ASP A 21 16.87 3.89 -0.45
CA ASP A 21 17.42 4.08 -1.78
C ASP A 21 17.79 5.57 -1.92
N ASP A 22 19.09 5.78 -2.06
CA ASP A 22 19.76 7.04 -2.33
C ASP A 22 19.28 7.58 -3.68
N HIS A 23 18.39 8.58 -3.65
CA HIS A 23 18.08 9.39 -4.80
C HIS A 23 18.53 10.82 -4.53
N THR A 24 19.65 11.19 -5.15
CA THR A 24 20.21 12.54 -5.22
C THR A 24 19.10 13.57 -5.39
N ALA A 25 18.85 14.34 -4.33
CA ALA A 25 17.94 15.48 -4.35
C ALA A 25 18.59 16.59 -5.18
N ASP A 26 18.14 16.73 -6.42
CA ASP A 26 18.31 17.98 -7.17
C ASP A 26 17.27 18.98 -6.66
N ASP A 27 17.74 19.88 -5.81
CA ASP A 27 17.01 21.01 -5.27
C ASP A 27 16.74 22.03 -6.39
N SER A 28 15.53 22.01 -6.93
CA SER A 28 14.99 23.14 -7.68
C SER A 28 13.53 23.31 -7.33
N ALA A 29 13.32 24.01 -6.21
CA ALA A 29 12.04 24.51 -5.76
C ALA A 29 11.36 25.38 -6.83
N VAL A 30 10.12 25.04 -7.17
CA VAL A 30 9.13 25.99 -7.69
C VAL A 30 7.95 25.99 -6.71
N PRO A 31 7.69 27.07 -5.95
CA PRO A 31 6.48 27.20 -5.17
C PRO A 31 5.36 27.64 -6.11
N GLY A 32 4.67 26.66 -6.70
CA GLY A 32 3.67 26.88 -7.74
C GLY A 32 2.31 26.30 -7.41
N ARG A 33 1.49 27.12 -6.72
CA ARG A 33 0.03 27.00 -6.56
C ARG A 33 -0.54 25.84 -5.75
N ALA A 34 -0.98 26.19 -4.55
CA ALA A 34 -2.11 25.56 -3.89
C ALA A 34 -3.39 25.83 -4.71
N ASP A 35 -3.65 25.00 -5.71
CA ASP A 35 -4.98 24.90 -6.31
C ASP A 35 -5.78 23.87 -5.51
N GLY A 36 -6.82 24.36 -4.84
CA GLY A 36 -7.71 23.57 -4.00
C GLY A 36 -8.54 22.59 -4.82
N ASP A 37 -8.04 21.37 -4.96
CA ASP A 37 -8.85 20.16 -5.02
C ASP A 37 -8.17 19.14 -4.11
N GLY A 38 -8.92 18.34 -3.36
CA GLY A 38 -8.42 17.40 -2.34
C GLY A 38 -7.60 16.22 -2.90
N GLY A 39 -6.54 16.52 -3.63
CA GLY A 39 -5.56 15.57 -4.14
C GLY A 39 -4.84 14.90 -2.98
N VAL A 40 -4.49 13.64 -3.18
CA VAL A 40 -3.71 12.89 -2.18
C VAL A 40 -2.33 13.56 -2.08
N PRO A 41 -1.81 13.83 -0.87
CA PRO A 41 -0.51 14.47 -0.71
C PRO A 41 0.61 13.73 -1.45
N ALA A 42 1.49 14.48 -2.11
CA ALA A 42 2.62 13.94 -2.89
C ALA A 42 3.57 13.07 -2.05
N VAL A 43 3.58 13.23 -0.72
CA VAL A 43 4.35 12.37 0.21
C VAL A 43 3.96 10.90 0.16
N PHE A 44 2.79 10.57 -0.41
CA PHE A 44 2.34 9.19 -0.59
C PHE A 44 2.67 8.61 -1.96
N GLU A 45 3.26 9.41 -2.87
CA GLU A 45 3.72 8.92 -4.17
C GLU A 45 4.86 7.93 -4.00
N GLY A 46 4.87 6.87 -4.82
CA GLY A 46 5.83 5.77 -4.71
C GLY A 46 5.63 4.84 -3.51
N LEU A 47 4.77 5.19 -2.55
CA LEU A 47 4.48 4.33 -1.40
C LEU A 47 3.39 3.30 -1.74
N SER A 48 3.70 2.03 -1.52
CA SER A 48 2.79 0.93 -1.72
C SER A 48 2.72 0.03 -0.48
N VAL A 49 1.56 -0.60 -0.28
CA VAL A 49 1.31 -1.49 0.86
C VAL A 49 0.79 -2.84 0.40
N PRO A 50 1.07 -3.94 1.13
CA PRO A 50 0.52 -5.24 0.80
C PRO A 50 -1.01 -5.23 0.76
N VAL A 51 -1.61 -6.11 -0.06
CA VAL A 51 -3.08 -6.25 -0.20
C VAL A 51 -3.80 -6.39 1.16
N ARG A 52 -3.23 -7.12 2.12
CA ARG A 52 -3.84 -7.26 3.47
C ARG A 52 -3.89 -5.94 4.23
N THR A 53 -2.85 -5.13 4.13
CA THR A 53 -2.80 -3.80 4.75
C THR A 53 -3.80 -2.87 4.08
N ALA A 54 -3.85 -2.87 2.74
CA ALA A 54 -4.84 -2.11 1.98
C ALA A 54 -6.28 -2.48 2.39
N ALA A 55 -6.56 -3.78 2.55
CA ALA A 55 -7.86 -4.28 3.00
C ALA A 55 -8.25 -3.72 4.38
N SER A 56 -7.28 -3.68 5.30
CA SER A 56 -7.47 -3.11 6.64
C SER A 56 -7.75 -1.60 6.59
N LEU A 57 -7.03 -0.86 5.73
CA LEU A 57 -7.23 0.59 5.55
C LEU A 57 -8.58 0.94 4.90
N LEU A 58 -9.08 0.06 4.04
CA LEU A 58 -10.36 0.21 3.35
C LEU A 58 -11.54 -0.35 4.14
N GLY A 59 -11.29 -1.14 5.20
CA GLY A 59 -12.35 -1.81 5.96
C GLY A 59 -13.06 -2.92 5.16
N VAL A 60 -12.36 -3.54 4.21
CA VAL A 60 -12.92 -4.58 3.32
C VAL A 60 -12.07 -5.86 3.39
N SER A 61 -12.53 -6.94 2.75
CA SER A 61 -11.76 -8.19 2.69
C SER A 61 -10.58 -8.08 1.72
N PRO A 62 -9.48 -8.83 1.94
CA PRO A 62 -8.38 -8.91 0.97
C PRO A 62 -8.81 -9.39 -0.42
N TRP A 63 -9.83 -10.25 -0.49
CA TRP A 63 -10.43 -10.69 -1.74
C TRP A 63 -11.12 -9.54 -2.48
N THR A 64 -11.85 -8.69 -1.74
CA THR A 64 -12.46 -7.48 -2.30
C THR A 64 -11.39 -6.55 -2.88
N VAL A 65 -10.27 -6.35 -2.19
CA VAL A 65 -9.16 -5.54 -2.72
C VAL A 65 -8.59 -6.14 -4.01
N ALA A 66 -8.38 -7.46 -4.07
CA ALA A 66 -7.94 -8.12 -5.29
C ALA A 66 -8.92 -7.89 -6.45
N HIS A 67 -10.22 -7.97 -6.17
CA HIS A 67 -11.27 -7.70 -7.15
C HIS A 67 -11.28 -6.23 -7.62
N LEU A 68 -11.04 -5.27 -6.73
CA LEU A 68 -10.93 -3.84 -7.08
C LEU A 68 -9.72 -3.56 -7.98
N ILE A 69 -8.60 -4.24 -7.74
CA ILE A 69 -7.42 -4.18 -8.60
C ILE A 69 -7.75 -4.73 -9.99
N GLU A 70 -8.41 -5.89 -10.07
CA GLU A 70 -8.81 -6.51 -11.35
C GLU A 70 -9.78 -5.63 -12.14
N ARG A 71 -10.61 -4.85 -11.45
CA ARG A 71 -11.52 -3.87 -12.06
C ARG A 71 -10.85 -2.54 -12.43
N GLY A 72 -9.57 -2.36 -12.10
CA GLY A 72 -8.82 -1.12 -12.35
C GLY A 72 -9.22 0.04 -11.44
N GLU A 73 -9.96 -0.22 -10.34
CA GLU A 73 -10.31 0.79 -9.35
C GLU A 73 -9.17 1.07 -8.37
N LEU A 74 -8.24 0.11 -8.22
CA LEU A 74 -7.02 0.25 -7.44
C LEU A 74 -5.78 -0.01 -8.28
N CYS A 75 -4.78 0.87 -8.16
CA CYS A 75 -3.48 0.69 -8.77
C CYS A 75 -2.62 -0.25 -7.93
N SER A 76 -2.07 -1.27 -8.57
CA SER A 76 -1.19 -2.22 -7.91
C SER A 76 0.10 -2.46 -8.67
N GLU A 77 1.16 -2.70 -7.92
CA GLU A 77 2.48 -3.07 -8.40
C GLU A 77 2.80 -4.51 -7.96
N ARG A 78 3.59 -5.23 -8.75
CA ARG A 78 4.05 -6.59 -8.40
C ARG A 78 5.48 -6.53 -7.89
N GLY A 79 5.68 -7.02 -6.67
CA GLY A 79 6.99 -7.30 -6.10
C GLY A 79 7.15 -8.81 -5.92
N GLY A 80 7.72 -9.49 -6.92
CA GLY A 80 7.84 -10.94 -6.94
C GLY A 80 6.47 -11.65 -6.92
N GLN A 81 6.25 -12.48 -5.91
CA GLN A 81 5.00 -13.23 -5.71
C GLN A 81 3.90 -12.40 -5.05
N TYR A 82 4.21 -11.19 -4.57
CA TYR A 82 3.29 -10.34 -3.83
C TYR A 82 2.76 -9.19 -4.68
N ARG A 83 1.51 -8.79 -4.41
CA ARG A 83 0.90 -7.57 -4.95
C ARG A 83 0.86 -6.49 -3.87
N TYR A 84 1.23 -5.29 -4.28
CA TYR A 84 1.23 -4.08 -3.46
C TYR A 84 0.29 -3.07 -4.08
N VAL A 85 -0.46 -2.33 -3.27
CA VAL A 85 -1.42 -1.32 -3.71
C VAL A 85 -0.87 0.04 -3.34
N THR A 86 -0.89 0.98 -4.28
CA THR A 86 -0.36 2.32 -4.03
C THR A 86 -1.26 3.10 -3.07
N LEU A 87 -0.65 3.81 -2.12
CA LEU A 87 -1.39 4.60 -1.12
C LEU A 87 -2.22 5.69 -1.79
N THR A 88 -1.68 6.33 -2.84
CA THR A 88 -2.39 7.33 -3.65
C THR A 88 -3.70 6.78 -4.21
N SER A 89 -3.69 5.55 -4.72
CA SER A 89 -4.90 4.92 -5.24
C SER A 89 -5.91 4.57 -4.15
N ILE A 90 -5.45 4.08 -2.99
CA ILE A 90 -6.32 3.78 -1.84
C ILE A 90 -7.03 5.05 -1.35
N PHE A 91 -6.31 6.14 -1.15
CA PHE A 91 -6.90 7.38 -0.68
C PHE A 91 -7.84 8.01 -1.72
N SER A 92 -7.48 7.93 -3.01
CA SER A 92 -8.36 8.38 -4.10
C SER A 92 -9.66 7.57 -4.12
N TYR A 93 -9.58 6.24 -3.95
CA TYR A 93 -10.74 5.35 -3.89
C TYR A 93 -11.67 5.72 -2.71
N ARG A 94 -11.11 5.91 -1.51
CA ARG A 94 -11.87 6.32 -0.33
C ARG A 94 -12.56 7.67 -0.51
N ARG A 95 -11.91 8.63 -1.18
CA ARG A 95 -12.50 9.93 -1.46
C ARG A 95 -13.69 9.82 -2.42
N ARG A 96 -13.61 8.94 -3.43
CA ARG A 96 -14.69 8.71 -4.41
C ARG A 96 -15.88 7.93 -3.83
N ALA A 97 -15.64 7.05 -2.88
CA ALA A 97 -16.66 6.22 -2.25
C ALA A 97 -17.43 6.92 -1.11
N ARG A 98 -17.04 8.14 -0.75
CA ARG A 98 -17.70 8.97 0.28
C ARG A 98 -18.58 10.02 -0.38
#